data_AF-A0A349L2J8-F1
#
_entry.id   AF-A0A349L2J8-F1
#
_cell.length_a   1.000
_cell.length_b   1.000
_cell.length_c   1.000
_cell.angle_alpha   90.00
_cell.angle_beta   90.00
_cell.angle_gamma   90.00
#
_symmetry.space_group_name_H-M   'P 1'
#
loop_
_entity.id
_entity.type
_entity.pdbx_description
1 polymer ?
#
loop_
_entity_poly.entity_id
_entity_poly.type
_entity_poly.pdbx_seq_one_letter_code
_entity_poly.pdbx_strand_id
1 'polypeptide(L)'
;MSATHASAPYYFVPGPSKWPLLAGMSLFLTMLGAAAWVNDVSWGPYLNGAGLLSVITVLYFWFGDAIGESEKGLYNQRIDHSYRWAMSWFIFSEVMFFGAFFGALFYARSISMPWLGDLDHKMIWPDFAAHWGNVGPAGTVQDFKTMGPFPIPTLNTALLLSSGVTLTIAHHALRAGHRAQTALFLFFTILLGATFMGFQAFEYMHAYSELNLKLTSGIYGSTFFMLTGFHGFHVTLGAIMLSVILYRVLKGHFTPDQHFGFEGAAWYWHFVDVVWLGLYVVVYWL
;
A
#
# COMPACT_ATOMS: atom_id res chain seq x y z
N MET A 1 -29.26 12.55 16.22
CA MET A 1 -29.12 12.93 17.63
C MET A 1 -27.77 12.42 18.08
N SER A 2 -26.82 13.32 18.35
CA SER A 2 -25.47 12.97 18.82
C SER A 2 -25.58 12.58 20.29
N ALA A 3 -25.44 11.29 20.60
CA ALA A 3 -25.32 10.85 21.97
C ALA A 3 -24.00 11.37 22.54
N THR A 4 -24.08 12.22 23.56
CA THR A 4 -22.96 12.55 24.43
C THR A 4 -22.58 11.28 25.19
N HIS A 5 -21.72 10.46 24.60
CA HIS A 5 -21.21 9.26 25.23
C HIS A 5 -20.26 9.65 26.37
N ALA A 6 -20.66 9.35 27.60
CA ALA A 6 -19.81 9.50 28.77
C ALA A 6 -18.53 8.66 28.58
N SER A 7 -17.36 9.31 28.56
CA SER A 7 -16.08 8.63 28.41
C SER A 7 -15.76 7.81 29.66
N ALA A 8 -15.38 6.54 29.49
CA ALA A 8 -14.98 5.69 30.61
C ALA A 8 -13.78 6.29 31.38
N PRO A 9 -13.81 6.30 32.74
CA PRO A 9 -12.79 6.95 33.56
C PRO A 9 -11.45 6.19 33.61
N TYR A 10 -11.39 4.97 33.07
CA TYR A 10 -10.21 4.11 33.03
C TYR A 10 -9.83 3.75 31.60
N TYR A 11 -8.57 3.33 31.39
CA TYR A 11 -8.14 2.81 30.10
C TYR A 11 -8.90 1.52 29.80
N PHE A 12 -9.73 1.52 28.76
CA PHE A 12 -10.51 0.34 28.38
C PHE A 12 -9.57 -0.79 27.94
N VAL A 13 -9.71 -1.92 28.62
CA VAL A 13 -9.06 -3.18 28.28
C VAL A 13 -10.18 -4.10 27.76
N PRO A 14 -10.13 -4.52 26.49
CA PRO A 14 -11.13 -5.42 25.95
C PRO A 14 -11.10 -6.77 26.67
N GLY A 15 -12.26 -7.43 26.72
CA GLY A 15 -12.35 -8.80 27.23
C GLY A 15 -11.64 -9.82 26.31
N PRO A 16 -11.66 -11.11 26.68
CA PRO A 16 -11.07 -12.17 25.85
C PRO A 16 -11.60 -12.14 24.42
N SER A 17 -10.70 -12.10 23.43
CA SER A 17 -11.04 -12.05 22.01
C SER A 17 -10.53 -13.29 21.29
N LYS A 18 -11.39 -13.86 20.43
CA LYS A 18 -11.04 -14.99 19.55
C LYS A 18 -10.25 -14.56 18.31
N TRP A 19 -10.26 -13.28 17.97
CA TRP A 19 -9.71 -12.80 16.71
C TRP A 19 -8.21 -13.01 16.54
N PRO A 20 -7.34 -12.84 17.56
CA PRO A 20 -5.92 -13.13 17.43
C PRO A 20 -5.63 -14.60 17.05
N LEU A 21 -6.34 -15.55 17.66
CA LEU A 21 -6.18 -16.98 17.35
C LEU A 21 -6.63 -17.28 15.93
N LEU A 22 -7.82 -16.79 15.54
CA LEU A 22 -8.35 -17.00 14.19
C LEU A 22 -7.48 -16.33 13.12
N ALA A 23 -6.93 -15.14 13.40
CA ALA A 23 -5.97 -14.48 12.54
C ALA A 23 -4.71 -15.34 12.36
N GLY A 24 -4.13 -15.82 13.46
CA GLY A 24 -2.96 -16.71 13.41
C GLY A 24 -3.20 -17.98 12.60
N MET A 25 -4.35 -18.65 12.80
CA MET A 25 -4.73 -19.82 12.00
C MET A 25 -4.91 -19.46 10.52
N SER A 26 -5.60 -18.37 10.21
CA SER A 26 -5.84 -17.95 8.83
C SER A 26 -4.55 -17.60 8.08
N LEU A 27 -3.60 -16.93 8.75
CA LEU A 27 -2.28 -16.61 8.20
C LEU A 27 -1.45 -17.89 7.99
N PHE A 28 -1.49 -18.84 8.92
CA PHE A 28 -0.82 -20.13 8.77
C PHE A 28 -1.35 -20.90 7.54
N LEU A 29 -2.67 -21.01 7.38
CA LEU A 29 -3.28 -21.66 6.21
C LEU A 29 -2.91 -20.96 4.91
N THR A 30 -2.90 -19.62 4.91
CA THR A 30 -2.49 -18.82 3.76
C THR A 30 -1.06 -19.13 3.35
N MET A 31 -0.12 -19.11 4.29
CA MET A 31 1.31 -19.34 4.02
C MET A 31 1.59 -20.80 3.65
N LEU A 32 0.94 -21.76 4.32
CA LEU A 32 1.06 -23.18 3.98
C LEU A 32 0.55 -23.46 2.55
N GLY A 33 -0.61 -22.88 2.20
CA GLY A 33 -1.16 -22.97 0.86
C GLY A 33 -0.25 -22.30 -0.19
N ALA A 34 0.30 -21.12 0.12
CA ALA A 34 1.22 -20.41 -0.77
C ALA A 34 2.49 -21.22 -1.03
N ALA A 35 3.11 -21.77 0.03
CA ALA A 35 4.29 -22.61 -0.09
C ALA A 35 4.02 -23.85 -0.93
N ALA A 36 2.88 -24.52 -0.71
CA ALA A 36 2.47 -25.67 -1.50
C ALA A 36 2.19 -25.30 -2.97
N TRP A 37 1.55 -24.16 -3.22
CA TRP A 37 1.27 -23.68 -4.57
C TRP A 37 2.57 -23.41 -5.35
N VAL A 38 3.52 -22.70 -4.75
CA VAL A 38 4.81 -22.40 -5.40
C VAL A 38 5.62 -23.67 -5.69
N ASN A 39 5.34 -24.78 -5.00
CA ASN A 39 5.97 -26.09 -5.23
C ASN A 39 5.07 -27.04 -6.06
N ASP A 40 4.12 -26.51 -6.84
CA ASP A 40 3.23 -27.26 -7.75
C ASP A 40 2.40 -28.36 -7.07
N VAL A 41 2.10 -28.20 -5.78
CA VAL A 41 1.25 -29.13 -5.03
C VAL A 41 -0.22 -28.80 -5.29
N SER A 42 -1.00 -29.79 -5.74
CA SER A 42 -2.37 -29.60 -6.26
C SER A 42 -3.36 -28.97 -5.29
N TRP A 43 -3.22 -29.19 -3.98
CA TRP A 43 -4.10 -28.57 -2.96
C TRP A 43 -3.67 -27.15 -2.58
N GLY A 44 -2.46 -26.72 -2.95
CA GLY A 44 -1.86 -25.45 -2.56
C GLY A 44 -2.73 -24.23 -2.88
N PRO A 45 -3.17 -24.04 -4.15
CA PRO A 45 -3.98 -22.88 -4.54
C PRO A 45 -5.30 -22.79 -3.77
N TYR A 46 -5.99 -23.92 -3.57
CA TYR A 46 -7.26 -23.97 -2.85
C TYR A 46 -7.07 -23.63 -1.37
N LEU A 47 -6.02 -24.17 -0.73
CA LEU A 47 -5.74 -23.86 0.67
C LEU A 47 -5.33 -22.40 0.85
N ASN A 48 -4.52 -21.86 -0.07
CA ASN A 48 -4.14 -20.44 -0.05
C ASN A 48 -5.36 -19.54 -0.18
N GLY A 49 -6.24 -19.81 -1.16
CA GLY A 49 -7.48 -19.05 -1.35
C GLY A 49 -8.42 -19.11 -0.14
N ALA A 50 -8.58 -20.30 0.46
CA ALA A 50 -9.36 -20.46 1.70
C ALA A 50 -8.73 -19.70 2.88
N GLY A 51 -7.40 -19.71 2.99
CA GLY A 51 -6.64 -18.94 3.96
C GLY A 51 -6.87 -17.43 3.81
N LEU A 52 -6.72 -16.90 2.59
CA LEU A 52 -6.94 -15.48 2.29
C LEU A 52 -8.38 -15.05 2.59
N LEU A 53 -9.37 -15.83 2.20
CA LEU A 53 -10.77 -15.55 2.53
C LEU A 53 -11.00 -15.54 4.05
N SER A 54 -10.35 -16.46 4.77
CA SER A 54 -10.41 -16.52 6.23
C SER A 54 -9.79 -15.27 6.87
N VAL A 55 -8.64 -14.81 6.38
CA VAL A 55 -7.99 -13.56 6.83
C VAL A 55 -8.92 -12.37 6.64
N ILE A 56 -9.49 -12.21 5.44
CA ILE A 56 -10.43 -11.13 5.11
C ILE A 56 -11.64 -11.18 6.06
N THR A 57 -12.19 -12.37 6.29
CA THR A 57 -13.33 -12.57 7.20
C THR A 57 -13.00 -12.17 8.62
N VAL A 58 -11.84 -12.58 9.14
CA VAL A 58 -11.36 -12.19 10.49
C VAL A 58 -11.20 -10.68 10.59
N LEU A 59 -10.55 -10.03 9.62
CA LEU A 59 -10.36 -8.58 9.62
C LEU A 59 -11.69 -7.83 9.56
N TYR A 60 -12.64 -8.29 8.74
CA TYR A 60 -13.97 -7.68 8.64
C TYR A 60 -14.70 -7.66 9.99
N PHE A 61 -14.76 -8.80 10.67
CA PHE A 61 -15.44 -8.89 11.96
C PHE A 61 -14.65 -8.23 13.09
N TRP A 62 -13.32 -8.34 13.10
CA TRP A 62 -12.49 -7.71 14.12
C TRP A 62 -12.57 -6.17 14.04
N PHE A 63 -12.46 -5.59 12.84
CA PHE A 63 -12.66 -4.16 12.68
C PHE A 63 -14.11 -3.74 12.97
N GLY A 64 -15.09 -4.60 12.66
CA GLY A 64 -16.48 -4.40 13.06
C GLY A 64 -16.65 -4.28 14.58
N ASP A 65 -16.02 -5.17 15.35
CA ASP A 65 -16.03 -5.14 16.81
C ASP A 65 -15.33 -3.87 17.34
N ALA A 66 -14.17 -3.50 16.79
CA ALA A 66 -13.46 -2.28 17.17
C ALA A 66 -14.29 -1.00 16.89
N ILE A 67 -14.98 -0.95 15.74
CA ILE A 67 -15.92 0.13 15.44
C ILE A 67 -17.08 0.11 16.45
N GLY A 68 -17.64 -1.06 16.74
CA GLY A 68 -18.73 -1.21 17.71
C GLY A 68 -18.35 -0.77 19.13
N GLU A 69 -17.12 -1.04 19.57
CA GLU A 69 -16.59 -0.56 20.85
C GLU A 69 -16.43 0.96 20.87
N SER A 70 -15.93 1.55 19.78
CA SER A 70 -15.83 3.00 19.60
C SER A 70 -17.20 3.67 19.69
N GLU A 71 -18.20 3.19 18.94
CA GLU A 71 -19.55 3.79 18.92
C GLU A 71 -20.31 3.58 20.24
N LYS A 72 -19.94 2.58 21.05
CA LYS A 72 -20.49 2.41 22.41
C LYS A 72 -19.90 3.42 23.42
N GLY A 73 -18.91 4.22 23.02
CA GLY A 73 -18.25 5.19 23.90
C GLY A 73 -17.24 4.56 24.86
N LEU A 74 -16.75 3.36 24.57
CA LEU A 74 -15.78 2.67 25.43
C LEU A 74 -14.38 3.29 25.33
N TYR A 75 -14.10 4.01 24.26
CA TYR A 75 -12.81 4.65 24.02
C TYR A 75 -12.78 6.06 24.63
N ASN A 76 -11.77 6.32 25.47
CA ASN A 76 -11.47 7.64 26.01
C ASN A 76 -10.23 8.26 25.32
N GLN A 77 -9.87 9.48 25.71
CA GLN A 77 -8.72 10.19 25.13
C GLN A 77 -7.38 9.43 25.25
N ARG A 78 -7.19 8.61 26.29
CA ARG A 78 -5.96 7.82 26.44
C ARG A 78 -5.86 6.75 25.36
N ILE A 79 -6.97 6.13 25.01
CA ILE A 79 -7.05 5.14 23.93
C ILE A 79 -6.87 5.79 22.57
N ASP A 80 -7.50 6.95 22.35
CA ASP A 80 -7.30 7.74 21.14
C ASP A 80 -5.81 8.04 20.90
N HIS A 81 -5.10 8.49 21.94
CA HIS A 81 -3.66 8.73 21.88
C HIS A 81 -2.86 7.44 21.61
N SER A 82 -3.20 6.32 22.26
CA SER A 82 -2.56 5.03 21.98
C SER A 82 -2.76 4.57 20.53
N TYR A 83 -3.96 4.75 19.98
CA TYR A 83 -4.24 4.40 18.59
C TYR A 83 -3.47 5.27 17.59
N ARG A 84 -3.31 6.56 17.87
CA ARG A 84 -2.46 7.46 17.07
C ARG A 84 -1.01 7.02 17.06
N TRP A 85 -0.44 6.66 18.22
CA TRP A 85 0.92 6.13 18.27
C TRP A 85 1.05 4.78 17.57
N ALA A 86 0.06 3.90 17.70
CA ALA A 86 0.04 2.64 16.98
C ALA A 86 0.03 2.86 15.46
N MET A 87 -0.78 3.80 14.97
CA MET A 87 -0.81 4.17 13.55
C MET A 87 0.53 4.77 13.09
N SER A 88 1.15 5.65 13.88
CA SER A 88 2.46 6.21 13.56
C SER A 88 3.54 5.14 13.48
N TRP A 89 3.58 4.19 14.42
CA TRP A 89 4.54 3.09 14.39
C TRP A 89 4.29 2.12 13.24
N PHE A 90 3.03 1.87 12.91
CA PHE A 90 2.66 1.10 11.72
C PHE A 90 3.16 1.79 10.45
N ILE A 91 2.87 3.07 10.23
CA ILE A 91 3.37 3.82 9.07
C ILE A 91 4.90 3.82 9.04
N PHE A 92 5.56 4.00 10.19
CA PHE A 92 7.02 3.92 10.27
C PHE A 92 7.55 2.56 9.82
N SER A 93 6.93 1.44 10.23
CA SER A 93 7.34 0.13 9.73
C SER A 93 7.11 -0.04 8.23
N GLU A 94 6.03 0.53 7.67
CA GLU A 94 5.80 0.51 6.22
C GLU A 94 6.86 1.35 5.46
N VAL A 95 7.27 2.50 6.02
CA VAL A 95 8.38 3.29 5.47
C VAL A 95 9.69 2.49 5.46
N MET A 96 9.99 1.76 6.54
CA MET A 96 11.18 0.90 6.60
C MET A 96 11.09 -0.28 5.61
N PHE A 97 9.90 -0.84 5.41
CA PHE A 97 9.65 -1.87 4.40
C PHE A 97 9.98 -1.36 2.98
N PHE A 98 9.45 -0.19 2.58
CA PHE A 98 9.82 0.43 1.30
C PHE A 98 11.31 0.83 1.26
N GLY A 99 11.86 1.28 2.40
CA GLY A 99 13.28 1.59 2.54
C GLY A 99 14.19 0.42 2.16
N ALA A 100 13.79 -0.82 2.46
CA ALA A 100 14.51 -2.01 2.02
C ALA A 100 14.51 -2.17 0.49
N PHE A 101 13.38 -1.94 -0.18
CA PHE A 101 13.30 -2.02 -1.64
C PHE A 101 14.06 -0.89 -2.34
N PHE A 102 13.92 0.36 -1.86
CA PHE A 102 14.72 1.48 -2.36
C PHE A 102 16.22 1.25 -2.11
N GLY A 103 16.58 0.70 -0.97
CA GLY A 103 17.96 0.31 -0.65
C GLY A 103 18.50 -0.76 -1.60
N ALA A 104 17.69 -1.78 -1.91
CA ALA A 104 18.05 -2.81 -2.89
C ALA A 104 18.23 -2.23 -4.30
N LEU A 105 17.32 -1.34 -4.74
CA LEU A 105 17.45 -0.64 -6.01
C LEU A 105 18.70 0.25 -6.05
N PHE A 106 18.95 1.03 -5.00
CA PHE A 106 20.15 1.86 -4.88
C PHE A 106 21.43 1.03 -4.93
N TYR A 107 21.49 -0.06 -4.17
CA TYR A 107 22.64 -0.94 -4.17
C TYR A 107 22.87 -1.54 -5.57
N ALA A 108 21.83 -2.07 -6.19
CA ALA A 108 21.91 -2.63 -7.53
C ALA A 108 22.38 -1.61 -8.57
N ARG A 109 21.74 -0.43 -8.62
CA ARG A 109 21.98 0.58 -9.66
C ARG A 109 23.25 1.39 -9.44
N SER A 110 23.48 1.84 -8.22
CA SER A 110 24.53 2.83 -7.92
C SER A 110 25.84 2.20 -7.46
N ILE A 111 25.81 0.94 -7.02
CA ILE A 111 26.99 0.24 -6.49
C ILE A 111 27.36 -0.96 -7.36
N SER A 112 26.47 -1.96 -7.46
CA SER A 112 26.77 -3.21 -8.17
C SER A 112 26.98 -3.01 -9.66
N MET A 113 26.13 -2.20 -10.30
CA MET A 113 26.22 -1.95 -11.74
C MET A 113 27.57 -1.32 -12.17
N PRO A 114 28.08 -0.25 -11.52
CA PRO A 114 29.43 0.25 -11.79
C PRO A 114 30.55 -0.78 -11.55
N TRP A 115 30.47 -1.57 -10.47
CA TRP A 115 31.46 -2.62 -10.20
C TRP A 115 31.53 -3.67 -11.31
N LEU A 116 30.38 -4.09 -11.83
CA LEU A 116 30.33 -5.05 -12.94
C LEU A 116 30.88 -4.48 -14.26
N GLY A 117 30.99 -3.16 -14.39
CA GLY A 117 31.53 -2.48 -15.56
C GLY A 117 33.01 -2.12 -15.48
N ASP A 118 33.70 -2.49 -14.40
CA ASP A 118 35.11 -2.15 -14.20
C ASP A 118 36.06 -2.96 -15.12
N LEU A 119 37.35 -2.62 -15.08
CA LEU A 119 38.34 -3.25 -15.94
C LEU A 119 38.55 -4.74 -15.63
N ASP A 120 38.39 -5.13 -14.37
CA ASP A 120 38.63 -6.51 -13.93
C ASP A 120 37.50 -7.42 -14.43
N HIS A 121 36.24 -6.97 -14.34
CA HIS A 121 35.07 -7.72 -14.81
C HIS A 121 34.97 -7.76 -16.33
N LYS A 122 35.51 -6.76 -17.04
CA LYS A 122 35.63 -6.79 -18.51
C LYS A 122 36.50 -7.94 -19.02
N MET A 123 37.40 -8.49 -18.21
CA MET A 123 38.14 -9.70 -18.61
C MET A 123 37.23 -10.93 -18.68
N ILE A 124 36.16 -10.97 -17.88
CA ILE A 124 35.19 -12.08 -17.84
C ILE A 124 34.06 -11.83 -18.85
N TRP A 125 33.57 -10.60 -18.93
CA TRP A 125 32.47 -10.19 -19.80
C TRP A 125 32.85 -8.97 -20.65
N PRO A 126 33.58 -9.16 -21.77
CA PRO A 126 34.12 -8.07 -22.57
C PRO A 126 33.07 -7.13 -23.14
N ASP A 127 31.90 -7.68 -23.48
CA ASP A 127 30.80 -6.97 -24.13
C ASP A 127 29.80 -6.37 -23.14
N PHE A 128 30.04 -6.49 -21.82
CA PHE A 128 29.14 -5.92 -20.81
C PHE A 128 29.26 -4.39 -20.77
N ALA A 129 28.12 -3.72 -20.93
CA ALA A 129 28.01 -2.27 -20.77
C ALA A 129 27.20 -1.93 -19.50
N ALA A 130 27.85 -1.27 -18.55
CA ALA A 130 27.21 -0.86 -17.30
C ALA A 130 26.24 0.32 -17.51
N HIS A 131 24.98 0.01 -17.82
CA HIS A 131 23.87 0.96 -17.87
C HIS A 131 22.62 0.35 -17.23
N TRP A 132 21.77 1.19 -16.64
CA TRP A 132 20.55 0.71 -15.99
C TRP A 132 19.53 0.26 -17.05
N GLY A 133 19.01 -0.96 -16.93
CA GLY A 133 18.15 -1.58 -17.96
C GLY A 133 18.88 -2.45 -18.99
N ASN A 134 20.13 -2.86 -18.71
CA ASN A 134 20.83 -3.83 -19.55
C ASN A 134 20.25 -5.26 -19.41
N VAL A 135 20.50 -6.11 -20.41
CA VAL A 135 20.06 -7.52 -20.47
C VAL A 135 21.09 -8.50 -19.86
N GLY A 136 22.15 -7.99 -19.25
CA GLY A 136 23.27 -8.78 -18.76
C GLY A 136 24.12 -9.40 -19.87
N PRO A 137 25.28 -9.99 -19.53
CA PRO A 137 26.24 -10.46 -20.52
C PRO A 137 26.00 -11.92 -20.97
N ALA A 138 25.16 -12.67 -20.25
CA ALA A 138 24.95 -14.11 -20.48
C ALA A 138 23.85 -14.45 -21.51
N GLY A 139 23.16 -13.45 -22.07
CA GLY A 139 22.07 -13.66 -23.03
C GLY A 139 20.85 -14.39 -22.45
N THR A 140 20.70 -14.41 -21.12
CA THR A 140 19.59 -15.09 -20.42
C THR A 140 18.32 -14.24 -20.35
N VAL A 141 18.45 -12.92 -20.49
CA VAL A 141 17.35 -11.97 -20.48
C VAL A 141 17.05 -11.55 -21.92
N GLN A 142 15.78 -11.60 -22.30
CA GLN A 142 15.33 -11.10 -23.60
C GLN A 142 15.40 -9.57 -23.64
N ASP A 143 15.65 -9.01 -24.82
CA ASP A 143 15.63 -7.57 -25.03
C ASP A 143 14.29 -6.95 -24.59
N PHE A 144 14.38 -5.84 -23.87
CA PHE A 144 13.25 -5.09 -23.36
C PHE A 144 13.54 -3.59 -23.41
N LYS A 145 12.48 -2.78 -23.29
CA LYS A 145 12.58 -1.33 -23.16
C LYS A 145 12.20 -0.92 -21.73
N THR A 146 12.91 0.07 -21.21
CA THR A 146 12.62 0.65 -19.89
C THR A 146 11.37 1.52 -19.92
N MET A 147 10.69 1.62 -18.79
CA MET A 147 9.52 2.50 -18.65
C MET A 147 9.99 3.93 -18.37
N GLY A 148 9.58 4.88 -19.21
CA GLY A 148 9.88 6.30 -19.03
C GLY A 148 8.82 7.00 -18.18
N PRO A 149 9.06 8.27 -17.78
CA PRO A 149 8.16 8.99 -16.88
C PRO A 149 6.88 9.51 -17.54
N PHE A 150 6.81 9.55 -18.87
CA PHE A 150 5.68 10.10 -19.62
C PHE A 150 4.95 9.06 -20.49
N PRO A 151 3.63 9.24 -20.72
CA PRO A 151 2.73 10.19 -20.05
C PRO A 151 2.09 9.62 -18.77
N ILE A 152 2.02 8.29 -18.66
CA ILE A 152 1.22 7.60 -17.64
C ILE A 152 1.75 7.84 -16.22
N PRO A 153 3.05 7.69 -15.91
CA PRO A 153 3.54 7.96 -14.55
C PRO A 153 3.32 9.40 -14.11
N THR A 154 3.52 10.39 -15.00
CA THR A 154 3.21 11.80 -14.70
C THR A 154 1.73 12.02 -14.43
N LEU A 155 0.83 11.41 -15.22
CA LEU A 155 -0.61 11.49 -14.99
C LEU A 155 -0.99 10.88 -13.63
N ASN A 156 -0.43 9.72 -13.31
CA ASN A 156 -0.61 9.05 -12.03
C ASN A 156 -0.12 9.89 -10.85
N THR A 157 1.01 10.60 -11.00
CA THR A 157 1.47 11.59 -10.02
C THR A 157 0.45 12.71 -9.83
N ALA A 158 -0.10 13.27 -10.91
CA ALA A 158 -1.12 14.31 -10.82
C ALA A 158 -2.40 13.80 -10.15
N LEU A 159 -2.83 12.56 -10.44
CA LEU A 159 -4.00 11.93 -9.82
C LEU A 159 -3.83 11.76 -8.31
N LEU A 160 -2.72 11.21 -7.85
CA LEU A 160 -2.47 11.01 -6.42
C LEU A 160 -2.33 12.32 -5.66
N LEU A 161 -1.55 13.28 -6.17
CA LEU A 161 -1.43 14.60 -5.56
C LEU A 161 -2.80 15.32 -5.47
N SER A 162 -3.61 15.23 -6.53
CA SER A 162 -4.97 15.78 -6.51
C SER A 162 -5.84 15.07 -5.47
N SER A 163 -5.70 13.74 -5.32
CA SER A 163 -6.44 12.95 -4.33
C SER A 163 -6.07 13.34 -2.89
N GLY A 164 -4.80 13.69 -2.64
CA GLY A 164 -4.33 14.21 -1.35
C GLY A 164 -4.92 15.59 -1.03
N VAL A 165 -5.08 16.45 -2.04
CA VAL A 165 -5.77 17.74 -1.89
C VAL A 165 -7.24 17.53 -1.54
N THR A 166 -7.96 16.68 -2.28
CA THR A 166 -9.38 16.41 -2.00
C THR A 166 -9.56 15.79 -0.61
N LEU A 167 -8.65 14.93 -0.18
CA LEU A 167 -8.67 14.33 1.16
C LEU A 167 -8.47 15.37 2.26
N THR A 168 -7.54 16.29 2.04
CA THR A 168 -7.28 17.42 2.95
C THR A 168 -8.52 18.30 3.07
N ILE A 169 -9.21 18.60 1.96
CA ILE A 169 -10.47 19.35 1.99
C ILE A 169 -11.54 18.58 2.78
N ALA A 170 -11.66 17.27 2.57
CA ALA A 170 -12.59 16.43 3.31
C ALA A 170 -12.33 16.47 4.84
N HIS A 171 -11.06 16.46 5.23
CA HIS A 171 -10.65 16.57 6.64
C HIS A 171 -11.05 17.92 7.25
N HIS A 172 -10.76 19.02 6.56
CA HIS A 172 -11.16 20.36 7.04
C HIS A 172 -12.69 20.49 7.16
N ALA A 173 -13.43 19.96 6.18
CA ALA A 173 -14.89 19.91 6.24
C ALA A 173 -15.41 19.07 7.43
N LEU A 174 -14.73 17.96 7.77
CA LEU A 174 -15.11 17.12 8.91
C LEU A 174 -14.94 17.88 10.23
N ARG A 175 -13.81 18.57 10.39
CA ARG A 175 -13.53 19.42 11.56
C ARG A 175 -14.46 20.63 11.66
N ALA A 176 -15.00 21.12 10.54
CA ALA A 176 -16.05 22.14 10.51
C ALA A 176 -17.47 21.56 10.75
N GLY A 177 -17.64 20.24 10.88
CA GLY A 177 -18.93 19.59 11.04
C GLY A 177 -19.74 19.46 9.74
N HIS A 178 -19.16 19.76 8.58
CA HIS A 178 -19.82 19.71 7.28
C HIS A 178 -19.81 18.30 6.68
N ARG A 179 -20.62 17.39 7.24
CA ARG A 179 -20.65 15.96 6.90
C ARG A 179 -20.85 15.67 5.40
N ALA A 180 -21.75 16.38 4.72
CA ALA A 180 -22.01 16.16 3.30
C ALA A 180 -20.80 16.53 2.44
N GLN A 181 -20.12 17.63 2.78
CA GLN A 181 -18.90 18.07 2.11
C GLN A 181 -17.75 17.09 2.36
N THR A 182 -17.58 16.60 3.59
CA THR A 182 -16.62 15.53 3.90
C THR A 182 -16.83 14.31 3.02
N ALA A 183 -18.07 13.82 2.93
CA ALA A 183 -18.40 12.63 2.14
C ALA A 183 -18.12 12.84 0.65
N LEU A 184 -18.47 14.00 0.09
CA LEU A 184 -18.26 14.32 -1.32
C LEU A 184 -16.76 14.35 -1.69
N PHE A 185 -15.96 15.07 -0.91
CA PHE A 185 -14.52 15.18 -1.20
C PHE A 185 -13.78 13.86 -0.95
N LEU A 186 -14.18 13.10 0.07
CA LEU A 186 -13.64 11.77 0.32
C LEU A 186 -13.99 10.79 -0.82
N PHE A 187 -15.19 10.88 -1.39
CA PHE A 187 -15.57 10.11 -2.58
C PHE A 187 -14.65 10.45 -3.78
N PHE A 188 -14.35 11.73 -4.01
CA PHE A 188 -13.41 12.12 -5.06
C PHE A 188 -11.99 11.59 -4.82
N THR A 189 -11.50 11.58 -3.59
CA THR A 189 -10.20 10.95 -3.25
C THR A 189 -10.20 9.47 -3.67
N ILE A 190 -11.24 8.72 -3.31
CA ILE A 190 -11.35 7.29 -3.65
C ILE A 190 -11.42 7.09 -5.17
N LEU A 191 -12.20 7.91 -5.88
CA LEU A 191 -12.34 7.84 -7.33
C LEU A 191 -11.00 8.12 -8.04
N LEU A 192 -10.25 9.12 -7.58
CA LEU A 192 -8.92 9.42 -8.11
C LEU A 192 -7.94 8.27 -7.84
N GLY A 193 -7.95 7.69 -6.64
CA GLY A 193 -7.15 6.50 -6.32
C GLY A 193 -7.50 5.27 -7.16
N ALA A 194 -8.79 5.03 -7.42
CA ALA A 194 -9.24 3.96 -8.30
C ALA A 194 -8.82 4.20 -9.76
N THR A 195 -8.85 5.46 -10.20
CA THR A 195 -8.40 5.86 -11.55
C THR A 195 -6.88 5.65 -11.70
N PHE A 196 -6.09 6.02 -10.67
CA PHE A 196 -4.66 5.72 -10.60
C PHE A 196 -4.40 4.21 -10.76
N MET A 197 -5.14 3.36 -10.03
CA MET A 197 -4.97 1.91 -10.14
C MET A 197 -5.32 1.37 -11.54
N GLY A 198 -6.31 1.96 -12.20
CA GLY A 198 -6.65 1.64 -13.59
C GLY A 198 -5.51 1.96 -14.56
N PHE A 199 -4.90 3.14 -14.43
CA PHE A 199 -3.72 3.52 -15.22
C PHE A 199 -2.49 2.67 -14.88
N GLN A 200 -2.30 2.28 -13.62
CA GLN A 200 -1.23 1.38 -13.21
C GLN A 200 -1.37 -0.01 -13.85
N ALA A 201 -2.59 -0.54 -13.91
CA ALA A 201 -2.88 -1.79 -14.61
C ALA A 201 -2.61 -1.67 -16.11
N PHE A 202 -3.01 -0.56 -16.73
CA PHE A 202 -2.70 -0.27 -18.13
C PHE A 202 -1.19 -0.20 -18.39
N GLU A 203 -0.43 0.47 -17.52
CA GLU A 203 1.04 0.52 -17.60
C GLU A 203 1.66 -0.88 -17.57
N TYR A 204 1.17 -1.77 -16.71
CA TYR A 204 1.67 -3.15 -16.66
C TYR A 204 1.33 -3.93 -17.93
N MET A 205 0.11 -3.76 -18.48
CA MET A 205 -0.25 -4.38 -19.74
C MET A 205 0.66 -3.89 -20.89
N HIS A 206 0.93 -2.59 -20.96
CA HIS A 206 1.85 -2.00 -21.94
C HIS A 206 3.29 -2.51 -21.75
N ALA A 207 3.78 -2.57 -20.50
CA ALA A 207 5.10 -3.10 -20.17
C ALA A 207 5.28 -4.54 -20.69
N TYR A 208 4.30 -5.41 -20.44
CA TYR A 208 4.37 -6.82 -20.86
C TYR A 208 4.22 -7.01 -22.37
N SER A 209 3.32 -6.25 -23.01
CA SER A 209 2.94 -6.47 -24.41
C SER A 209 3.82 -5.73 -25.42
N GLU A 210 4.23 -4.49 -25.13
CA GLU A 210 4.93 -3.63 -26.07
C GLU A 210 6.41 -3.44 -25.73
N LEU A 211 6.76 -3.45 -24.44
CA LEU A 211 8.14 -3.22 -24.00
C LEU A 211 8.91 -4.52 -23.69
N ASN A 212 8.24 -5.67 -23.69
CA ASN A 212 8.77 -6.95 -23.22
C ASN A 212 9.37 -6.86 -21.79
N LEU A 213 8.92 -5.89 -21.00
CA LEU A 213 9.35 -5.66 -19.63
C LEU A 213 8.51 -6.54 -18.70
N LYS A 214 9.16 -7.54 -18.11
CA LYS A 214 8.54 -8.57 -17.26
C LYS A 214 9.28 -8.67 -15.93
N LEU A 215 8.70 -9.39 -14.98
CA LEU A 215 9.40 -9.76 -13.73
C LEU A 215 10.74 -10.50 -14.00
N THR A 216 10.83 -11.20 -15.13
CA THR A 216 12.02 -11.93 -15.58
C THR A 216 13.01 -11.08 -16.36
N SER A 217 12.76 -9.77 -16.57
CA SER A 217 13.65 -8.84 -17.28
C SER A 217 14.82 -8.37 -16.40
N GLY A 218 15.53 -9.34 -15.83
CA GLY A 218 16.65 -9.12 -14.93
C GLY A 218 16.30 -8.30 -13.68
N ILE A 219 17.32 -7.63 -13.13
CA ILE A 219 17.18 -6.82 -11.92
C ILE A 219 16.33 -5.56 -12.14
N TYR A 220 16.30 -5.02 -13.37
CA TYR A 220 15.46 -3.87 -13.70
C TYR A 220 13.98 -4.26 -13.56
N GLY A 221 13.55 -5.33 -14.25
CA GLY A 221 12.17 -5.79 -14.21
C GLY A 221 11.73 -6.21 -12.82
N SER A 222 12.54 -7.00 -12.11
CA SER A 222 12.17 -7.46 -10.77
C SER A 222 12.04 -6.30 -9.78
N THR A 223 12.98 -5.35 -9.75
CA THR A 223 12.89 -4.19 -8.86
C THR A 223 11.75 -3.26 -9.24
N PHE A 224 11.54 -3.01 -10.54
CA PHE A 224 10.42 -2.21 -11.04
C PHE A 224 9.08 -2.75 -10.52
N PHE A 225 8.73 -4.00 -10.86
CA PHE A 225 7.43 -4.58 -10.51
C PHE A 225 7.26 -4.81 -9.00
N MET A 226 8.33 -5.09 -8.26
CA MET A 226 8.22 -5.23 -6.80
C MET A 226 7.94 -3.88 -6.12
N LEU A 227 8.68 -2.83 -6.50
CA LEU A 227 8.49 -1.48 -5.95
C LEU A 227 7.11 -0.91 -6.29
N THR A 228 6.74 -0.90 -7.58
CA THR A 228 5.46 -0.34 -8.02
C THR A 228 4.29 -1.26 -7.68
N GLY A 229 4.48 -2.58 -7.65
CA GLY A 229 3.46 -3.55 -7.28
C GLY A 229 3.08 -3.49 -5.81
N PHE A 230 4.07 -3.44 -4.90
CA PHE A 230 3.78 -3.23 -3.48
C PHE A 230 3.14 -1.87 -3.23
N HIS A 231 3.58 -0.82 -3.92
CA HIS A 231 2.91 0.48 -3.83
C HIS A 231 1.44 0.42 -4.28
N GLY A 232 1.15 -0.19 -5.43
CA GLY A 232 -0.23 -0.41 -5.90
C GLY A 232 -1.08 -1.25 -4.92
N PHE A 233 -0.48 -2.22 -4.23
CA PHE A 233 -1.13 -2.93 -3.14
C PHE A 233 -1.51 -1.99 -1.98
N HIS A 234 -0.60 -1.11 -1.55
CA HIS A 234 -0.89 -0.13 -0.49
C HIS A 234 -1.93 0.91 -0.93
N VAL A 235 -1.90 1.39 -2.18
CA VAL A 235 -2.95 2.26 -2.74
C VAL A 235 -4.30 1.56 -2.67
N THR A 236 -4.37 0.27 -3.03
CA THR A 236 -5.61 -0.52 -2.96
C THR A 236 -6.11 -0.65 -1.53
N LEU A 237 -5.24 -0.98 -0.58
CA LEU A 237 -5.60 -1.04 0.85
C LEU A 237 -6.09 0.32 1.37
N GLY A 238 -5.39 1.40 1.02
CA GLY A 238 -5.77 2.76 1.38
C GLY A 238 -7.16 3.13 0.84
N ALA A 239 -7.46 2.74 -0.41
CA ALA A 239 -8.75 3.03 -1.04
C ALA A 239 -9.89 2.25 -0.36
N ILE A 240 -9.63 1.00 0.04
CA ILE A 240 -10.57 0.19 0.85
C ILE A 240 -10.79 0.85 2.21
N MET A 241 -9.73 1.25 2.91
CA MET A 241 -9.82 1.94 4.20
C MET A 241 -10.65 3.22 4.08
N LEU A 242 -10.34 4.08 3.10
CA LEU A 242 -11.09 5.32 2.85
C LEU A 242 -12.55 5.05 2.47
N SER A 243 -12.84 3.96 1.75
CA SER A 243 -14.22 3.55 1.44
C SER A 243 -15.00 3.16 2.70
N VAL A 244 -14.36 2.44 3.63
CA VAL A 244 -14.95 2.14 4.94
C VAL A 244 -15.17 3.42 5.74
N ILE A 245 -14.22 4.36 5.73
CA ILE A 245 -14.37 5.67 6.37
C ILE A 245 -15.50 6.48 5.74
N LEU A 246 -15.65 6.48 4.41
CA LEU A 246 -16.75 7.15 3.72
C LEU A 246 -18.10 6.60 4.18
N TYR A 247 -18.24 5.28 4.24
CA TYR A 247 -19.45 4.65 4.77
C TYR A 247 -19.74 5.09 6.22
N ARG A 248 -18.72 5.14 7.08
CA ARG A 248 -18.85 5.62 8.48
C ARG A 248 -19.21 7.11 8.57
N VAL A 249 -18.66 7.96 7.70
CA VAL A 249 -19.04 9.38 7.58
C VAL A 249 -20.53 9.50 7.24
N LEU A 250 -21.02 8.72 6.26
CA LEU A 250 -22.43 8.72 5.86
C LEU A 250 -23.35 8.26 7.00
N LYS A 251 -22.91 7.29 7.81
CA LYS A 251 -23.62 6.85 9.03
C LYS A 251 -23.53 7.84 10.19
N GLY A 252 -22.62 8.81 10.14
CA GLY A 252 -22.46 9.83 11.19
C GLY A 252 -21.66 9.36 12.40
N HIS A 253 -20.73 8.43 12.22
CA HIS A 253 -19.88 7.86 13.28
C HIS A 253 -18.74 8.79 13.74
N PHE A 254 -18.63 10.00 13.16
CA PHE A 254 -17.54 10.92 13.42
C PHE A 254 -18.06 12.29 13.85
N THR A 255 -17.38 12.90 14.80
CA THR A 255 -17.60 14.27 15.24
C THR A 255 -16.35 15.11 14.98
N PRO A 256 -16.45 16.46 14.97
CA PRO A 256 -15.29 17.33 14.83
C PRO A 256 -14.15 17.05 15.81
N ASP A 257 -14.46 16.49 17.00
CA ASP A 257 -13.49 16.22 18.06
C ASP A 257 -13.09 14.73 18.13
N GLN A 258 -13.93 13.82 17.62
CA GLN A 258 -13.72 12.38 17.67
C GLN A 258 -13.80 11.76 16.26
N HIS A 259 -12.64 11.66 15.61
CA HIS A 259 -12.54 11.19 14.24
C HIS A 259 -11.20 10.50 13.93
N PHE A 260 -10.58 9.84 14.93
CA PHE A 260 -9.32 9.12 14.74
C PHE A 260 -9.34 8.16 13.56
N GLY A 261 -10.42 7.40 13.36
CA GLY A 261 -10.51 6.46 12.23
C GLY A 261 -10.33 7.16 10.87
N PHE A 262 -10.87 8.38 10.73
CA PHE A 262 -10.66 9.21 9.54
C PHE A 262 -9.20 9.67 9.45
N GLU A 263 -8.64 10.21 10.54
CA GLU A 263 -7.26 10.72 10.54
C GLU A 263 -6.23 9.61 10.28
N GLY A 264 -6.39 8.43 10.87
CA GLY A 264 -5.52 7.29 10.63
C GLY A 264 -5.54 6.85 9.15
N ALA A 265 -6.72 6.76 8.54
CA ALA A 265 -6.81 6.49 7.10
C ALA A 265 -6.23 7.62 6.25
N ALA A 266 -6.37 8.87 6.68
CA ALA A 266 -5.79 10.01 5.98
C ALA A 266 -4.26 10.05 6.07
N TRP A 267 -3.69 9.75 7.23
CA TRP A 267 -2.23 9.60 7.40
C TRP A 267 -1.69 8.48 6.53
N TYR A 268 -2.39 7.34 6.47
CA TYR A 268 -2.01 6.24 5.58
C TYR A 268 -2.01 6.66 4.11
N TRP A 269 -3.06 7.36 3.65
CA TRP A 269 -3.15 7.81 2.26
C TRP A 269 -2.02 8.78 1.89
N HIS A 270 -1.71 9.75 2.75
CA HIS A 270 -0.58 10.64 2.53
C HIS A 270 0.78 9.91 2.55
N PHE A 271 0.93 8.89 3.38
CA PHE A 271 2.10 8.01 3.32
C PHE A 271 2.24 7.36 1.93
N VAL A 272 1.14 6.83 1.39
CA VAL A 272 1.10 6.23 0.05
C VAL A 272 1.46 7.26 -1.04
N ASP A 273 0.99 8.51 -0.92
CA ASP A 273 1.35 9.61 -1.83
C ASP A 273 2.87 9.90 -1.79
N VAL A 274 3.46 9.95 -0.60
CA VAL A 274 4.89 10.23 -0.41
C VAL A 274 5.76 9.12 -1.00
N VAL A 275 5.39 7.85 -0.78
CA VAL A 275 6.10 6.71 -1.39
C VAL A 275 6.03 6.78 -2.92
N TRP A 276 4.86 7.16 -3.48
CA TRP A 276 4.72 7.33 -4.93
C TRP A 276 5.67 8.38 -5.48
N LEU A 277 5.82 9.54 -4.81
CA LEU A 277 6.75 10.57 -5.26
C LEU A 277 8.20 10.06 -5.28
N GLY A 278 8.58 9.28 -4.27
CA GLY A 278 9.87 8.59 -4.26
C GLY A 278 10.04 7.63 -5.44
N LEU A 279 9.01 6.82 -5.74
CA LEU A 279 9.01 5.92 -6.89
C LEU A 279 9.08 6.69 -8.21
N TYR A 280 8.26 7.72 -8.37
CA TYR A 280 8.22 8.55 -9.57
C TYR A 280 9.61 9.09 -9.91
N VAL A 281 10.32 9.64 -8.93
CA VAL A 281 11.69 10.14 -9.14
C VAL A 281 12.69 9.00 -9.36
N VAL A 282 12.77 8.04 -8.44
CA VAL A 282 13.87 7.06 -8.44
C VAL A 282 13.71 5.99 -9.50
N VAL A 283 12.48 5.58 -9.82
CA VAL A 283 12.22 4.48 -10.77
C VAL A 283 12.08 4.98 -12.20
N TYR A 284 11.41 6.12 -12.41
CA TYR A 284 11.08 6.60 -13.76
C TYR A 284 12.01 7.68 -14.31
N TRP A 285 12.62 8.52 -13.45
CA TRP A 285 13.53 9.59 -13.91
C TRP A 285 15.00 9.22 -13.82
N LEU A 286 15.38 8.48 -12.77
CA LEU A 286 16.75 8.02 -12.53
C LEU A 286 16.94 6.58 -13.01
#